data_AF-A0A379DW37-F1
#
_entry.id   AF-A0A379DW37-F1
#
_cell.length_a   1.000
_cell.length_b   1.000
_cell.length_c   1.000
_cell.angle_alpha   90.00
_cell.angle_beta   90.00
_cell.angle_gamma   90.00
#
_symmetry.space_group_name_H-M   'P 1'
#
loop_
_entity.id
_entity.type
_entity.pdbx_description
1 polymer ?
#
loop_
_entity_poly.entity_id
_entity_poly.type
_entity_poly.pdbx_seq_one_letter_code
_entity_poly.pdbx_strand_id
1 'polypeptide(L)'
;MKRFIPKTLALLAIVTLAACNDNIDFEYSDYHCNLTIDNSVHLDPTLASAMSPLSPGVFTTIKPLYKNSLYYFEFKNNQGLSSEKRFNAIDERLNSQRRVGLNNGIIVGYGNLDNPARFFAFDLQCPNCFNPSSIPIISYELSVNGAGIATCKNCKRTYNLNTGGNIVSGNSGKSMSRYRAQSGGPNGILQVY
;
A
#
# COMPACT_ATOMS: atom_id res chain seq x y z
N MET A 1 -15.39 -57.63 48.15
CA MET A 1 -14.89 -57.19 46.83
C MET A 1 -14.88 -55.66 46.82
N LYS A 2 -13.71 -55.01 46.93
CA LYS A 2 -13.57 -53.54 46.91
C LYS A 2 -13.12 -53.12 45.51
N ARG A 3 -13.92 -52.34 44.79
CA ARG A 3 -13.57 -51.78 43.48
C ARG A 3 -12.72 -50.52 43.68
N PHE A 4 -11.45 -50.60 43.31
CA PHE A 4 -10.56 -49.45 43.14
C PHE A 4 -10.92 -48.73 41.84
N ILE A 5 -11.24 -47.44 41.93
CA ILE A 5 -11.44 -46.55 40.79
C ILE A 5 -10.13 -45.75 40.61
N PRO A 6 -9.47 -45.77 39.44
CA PRO A 6 -8.19 -45.07 39.25
C PRO A 6 -8.41 -43.57 39.01
N LYS A 7 -7.78 -42.73 39.85
CA LYS A 7 -7.75 -41.26 39.78
C LYS A 7 -6.62 -40.73 38.88
N THR A 8 -6.51 -41.20 37.64
CA THR A 8 -5.37 -40.85 36.76
C THR A 8 -5.80 -40.49 35.34
N LEU A 9 -6.88 -39.72 35.20
CA LEU A 9 -7.33 -39.23 33.89
C LEU A 9 -7.89 -37.80 33.96
N ALA A 10 -7.22 -36.91 34.69
CA ALA A 10 -7.66 -35.51 34.85
C ALA A 10 -6.53 -34.48 34.63
N LEU A 11 -5.41 -34.88 34.01
CA LEU A 11 -4.24 -33.99 33.86
C LEU A 11 -3.67 -33.96 32.43
N LEU A 12 -4.55 -34.01 31.42
CA LEU A 12 -4.13 -33.86 30.01
C LEU A 12 -5.15 -33.09 29.17
N ALA A 13 -5.82 -32.09 29.76
CA ALA A 13 -6.84 -31.29 29.08
C ALA A 13 -6.62 -29.76 29.21
N ILE A 14 -5.45 -29.31 29.71
CA ILE A 14 -5.20 -27.89 30.00
C ILE A 14 -4.22 -27.23 29.00
N VAL A 15 -3.67 -27.97 28.03
CA VAL A 15 -2.58 -27.45 27.17
C VAL A 15 -3.05 -26.83 25.83
N THR A 16 -4.35 -26.78 25.52
CA THR A 16 -4.81 -26.35 24.18
C THR A 16 -5.34 -24.92 24.07
N LEU A 17 -5.17 -24.05 25.07
CA LEU A 17 -5.73 -22.68 25.05
C LEU A 17 -4.71 -21.57 24.74
N ALA A 18 -3.51 -21.89 24.28
CA ALA A 18 -2.48 -20.90 23.99
C ALA A 18 -1.99 -20.95 22.53
N ALA A 19 -2.90 -20.68 21.56
CA ALA A 19 -2.49 -20.36 20.19
C ALA A 19 -3.59 -19.65 19.38
N CYS A 20 -4.06 -18.49 19.85
CA CYS A 20 -4.75 -17.51 18.99
C CYS A 20 -3.99 -16.18 19.12
N ASN A 21 -2.90 -16.04 18.36
CA ASN A 21 -2.36 -14.72 18.10
C ASN A 21 -3.25 -14.11 17.00
N ASP A 22 -4.30 -13.40 17.40
CA ASP A 22 -5.34 -12.80 16.55
C ASP A 22 -4.82 -11.59 15.76
N ASN A 23 -3.70 -11.73 15.07
CA ASN A 23 -3.31 -10.79 14.02
C ASN A 23 -3.69 -11.40 12.68
N ILE A 24 -5.00 -11.39 12.38
CA ILE A 24 -5.46 -11.61 11.01
C ILE A 24 -5.00 -10.37 10.23
N ASP A 25 -3.81 -10.44 9.65
CA ASP A 25 -3.33 -9.43 8.70
C ASP A 25 -4.17 -9.57 7.44
N PHE A 26 -5.18 -8.70 7.30
CA PHE A 26 -5.97 -8.62 6.07
C PHE A 26 -5.07 -8.21 4.90
N GLU A 27 -5.24 -8.87 3.76
CA GLU A 27 -4.44 -8.59 2.57
C GLU A 27 -4.64 -7.14 2.07
N TYR A 28 -5.83 -6.58 2.25
CA TYR A 28 -6.19 -5.21 1.86
C TYR A 28 -6.56 -4.35 3.07
N SER A 29 -6.30 -3.05 2.97
CA SER A 29 -6.72 -2.05 3.95
C SER A 29 -8.25 -1.90 3.98
N ASP A 30 -8.76 -1.59 5.16
CA ASP A 30 -10.13 -1.16 5.43
C ASP A 30 -10.36 0.33 5.11
N TYR A 31 -9.29 1.11 4.91
CA TYR A 31 -9.39 2.49 4.46
C TYR A 31 -9.79 2.55 2.98
N HIS A 32 -10.84 3.32 2.70
CA HIS A 32 -11.39 3.46 1.35
C HIS A 32 -10.62 4.49 0.52
N CYS A 33 -9.52 4.04 -0.10
CA CYS A 33 -8.73 4.83 -1.04
C CYS A 33 -9.42 4.87 -2.42
N ASN A 34 -10.58 5.53 -2.52
CA ASN A 34 -11.42 5.60 -3.73
C ASN A 34 -10.87 6.55 -4.83
N LEU A 35 -9.58 6.47 -5.16
CA LEU A 35 -8.95 7.35 -6.14
C LEU A 35 -9.26 6.90 -7.57
N THR A 36 -9.60 7.85 -8.43
CA THR A 36 -9.69 7.63 -9.88
C THR A 36 -8.89 8.70 -10.60
N ILE A 37 -7.99 8.29 -11.50
CA ILE A 37 -7.24 9.19 -12.38
C ILE A 37 -7.42 8.70 -13.81
N ASP A 38 -7.92 9.56 -14.68
CA ASP A 38 -7.99 9.28 -16.11
C ASP A 38 -6.71 9.77 -16.81
N ASN A 39 -5.77 8.85 -17.04
CA ASN A 39 -4.51 9.21 -17.69
C ASN A 39 -4.65 9.38 -19.22
N SER A 40 -5.80 9.03 -19.82
CA SER A 40 -6.08 9.36 -21.22
C SER A 40 -6.25 10.86 -21.43
N VAL A 41 -6.62 11.59 -20.38
CA VAL A 41 -6.79 13.05 -20.37
C VAL A 41 -5.53 13.73 -19.84
N HIS A 42 -4.96 13.26 -18.73
CA HIS A 42 -3.76 13.86 -18.14
C HIS A 42 -2.51 13.64 -18.99
N LEU A 43 -2.44 12.52 -19.71
CA LEU A 43 -1.30 12.09 -20.54
C LEU A 43 0.02 12.24 -19.78
N ASP A 44 0.06 11.72 -18.55
CA ASP A 44 1.23 11.80 -17.70
C ASP A 44 2.16 10.60 -17.94
N PRO A 45 3.41 10.81 -18.39
CA PRO A 45 4.34 9.72 -18.67
C PRO A 45 4.84 9.03 -17.40
N THR A 46 4.95 9.74 -16.28
CA THR A 46 5.41 9.18 -14.99
C THR A 46 4.39 8.18 -14.47
N LEU A 47 3.09 8.54 -14.48
CA LEU A 47 2.02 7.61 -14.15
C LEU A 47 1.90 6.49 -15.19
N ALA A 48 1.98 6.81 -16.49
CA ALA A 48 1.88 5.84 -17.57
C ALA A 48 2.92 4.70 -17.43
N SER A 49 4.15 5.03 -17.01
CA SER A 49 5.19 4.03 -16.78
C SER A 49 4.84 2.99 -15.71
N ALA A 50 4.19 3.40 -14.62
CA ALA A 50 3.73 2.47 -13.58
C ALA A 50 2.48 1.67 -14.01
N MET A 51 1.67 2.23 -14.91
CA MET A 51 0.46 1.61 -15.45
C MET A 51 0.72 0.66 -16.63
N SER A 52 1.98 0.47 -17.03
CA SER A 52 2.39 -0.42 -18.12
C SER A 52 2.75 -1.82 -17.61
N PRO A 53 2.03 -2.89 -18.00
CA PRO A 53 2.44 -4.27 -17.68
C PRO A 53 3.75 -4.68 -18.36
N LEU A 54 4.19 -3.93 -19.39
CA LEU A 54 5.47 -4.14 -20.09
C LEU A 54 6.65 -3.46 -19.38
N SER A 55 6.40 -2.72 -18.30
CA SER A 55 7.42 -2.04 -17.50
C SER A 55 7.32 -2.45 -16.02
N PRO A 56 7.34 -3.76 -15.70
CA PRO A 56 7.22 -4.19 -14.32
C PRO A 56 8.43 -3.77 -13.49
N GLY A 57 8.21 -3.51 -12.19
CA GLY A 57 9.20 -2.97 -11.26
C GLY A 57 9.29 -1.44 -11.25
N VAL A 58 8.55 -0.75 -12.12
CA VAL A 58 8.36 0.70 -12.07
C VAL A 58 7.17 1.01 -11.18
N PHE A 59 7.44 1.71 -10.09
CA PHE A 59 6.44 2.15 -9.12
C PHE A 59 6.40 3.67 -9.06
N THR A 60 5.20 4.23 -9.08
CA THR A 60 4.95 5.68 -9.00
C THR A 60 4.21 6.00 -7.71
N THR A 61 4.81 6.89 -6.91
CA THR A 61 4.16 7.55 -5.79
C THR A 61 3.25 8.65 -6.31
N ILE A 62 2.01 8.68 -5.81
CA ILE A 62 1.00 9.69 -6.15
C ILE A 62 0.63 10.44 -4.88
N LYS A 63 0.69 11.77 -4.94
CA LYS A 63 0.28 12.66 -3.84
C LYS A 63 -0.54 13.83 -4.40
N PRO A 64 -1.52 14.37 -3.66
CA PRO A 64 -2.07 15.67 -3.99
C PRO A 64 -1.08 16.76 -3.58
N LEU A 65 -0.95 17.79 -4.40
CA LEU A 65 -0.16 18.98 -4.16
C LEU A 65 -1.06 20.21 -4.29
N TYR A 66 -1.06 21.08 -3.29
CA TYR A 66 -1.77 22.35 -3.34
C TYR A 66 -0.77 23.49 -3.53
N LYS A 67 -0.84 24.18 -4.66
CA LYS A 67 0.02 25.33 -4.98
C LYS A 67 -0.74 26.34 -5.83
N ASN A 68 -0.44 27.62 -5.67
CA ASN A 68 -1.08 28.71 -6.44
C ASN A 68 -2.62 28.62 -6.44
N SER A 69 -3.20 28.29 -5.28
CA SER A 69 -4.65 28.11 -5.06
C SER A 69 -5.32 27.01 -5.90
N LEU A 70 -4.55 26.06 -6.43
CA LEU A 70 -5.03 24.96 -7.25
C LEU A 70 -4.47 23.62 -6.77
N TYR A 71 -5.22 22.54 -7.01
CA TYR A 71 -4.76 21.18 -6.73
C TYR A 71 -4.10 20.55 -7.96
N TYR A 72 -3.07 19.76 -7.69
CA TYR A 72 -2.31 18.99 -8.65
C TYR A 72 -2.14 17.56 -8.15
N PHE A 73 -2.00 16.61 -9.06
CA PHE A 73 -1.33 15.35 -8.76
C PHE A 73 0.17 15.58 -8.90
N GLU A 74 0.92 15.19 -7.88
CA GLU A 74 2.36 15.00 -7.94
C GLU A 74 2.65 13.51 -8.16
N PHE A 75 3.40 13.21 -9.22
CA PHE A 75 3.85 11.87 -9.57
C PHE A 75 5.37 11.80 -9.44
N LYS A 76 5.87 10.79 -8.71
CA LYS A 76 7.30 10.50 -8.58
C LYS A 76 7.52 9.00 -8.70
N ASN A 77 8.24 8.56 -9.72
CA ASN A 77 8.56 7.16 -9.88
C ASN A 77 9.91 6.79 -9.27
N ASN A 78 10.11 5.50 -9.02
CA ASN A 78 11.32 4.95 -8.45
C ASN A 78 12.52 4.93 -9.42
N GLN A 79 12.33 5.31 -10.69
CA GLN A 79 13.37 5.42 -11.71
C GLN A 79 13.85 6.87 -11.92
N GLY A 80 13.39 7.82 -11.11
CA GLY A 80 13.83 9.21 -11.13
C GLY A 80 12.99 10.15 -12.00
N LEU A 81 11.88 9.69 -12.58
CA LEU A 81 10.92 10.57 -13.24
C LEU A 81 10.01 11.25 -12.22
N SER A 82 9.71 12.51 -12.45
CA SER A 82 8.75 13.29 -11.66
C SER A 82 7.96 14.21 -12.57
N SER A 83 6.68 14.33 -12.31
CA SER A 83 5.79 15.25 -13.02
C SER A 83 4.66 15.72 -12.12
N GLU A 84 4.02 16.82 -12.53
CA GLU A 84 2.85 17.35 -11.86
C GLU A 84 1.76 17.63 -12.89
N LYS A 85 0.52 17.28 -12.56
CA LYS A 85 -0.64 17.52 -13.42
C LYS A 85 -1.73 18.23 -12.64
N ARG A 86 -2.19 19.35 -13.16
CA ARG A 86 -3.27 20.12 -12.56
C ARG A 86 -4.54 19.28 -12.56
N PHE A 87 -5.29 19.31 -11.46
CA PHE A 87 -6.62 18.72 -11.42
C PHE A 87 -7.50 19.31 -12.51
N ASN A 88 -8.22 18.45 -13.22
CA ASN A 88 -9.27 18.85 -14.14
C ASN A 88 -10.63 18.89 -13.42
N ALA A 89 -11.69 19.28 -14.14
CA ALA A 89 -13.04 19.38 -13.58
C ALA A 89 -13.58 18.04 -13.03
N ILE A 90 -13.13 16.90 -13.59
CA ILE A 90 -13.51 15.57 -13.10
C ILE A 90 -12.82 15.28 -11.76
N ASP A 91 -11.52 15.56 -11.65
CA ASP A 91 -10.75 15.35 -10.43
C ASP A 91 -11.29 16.20 -9.27
N GLU A 92 -11.62 17.47 -9.55
CA GLU A 92 -12.23 18.38 -8.57
C GLU A 92 -13.62 17.87 -8.13
N ARG A 93 -14.47 17.46 -9.09
CA ARG A 93 -15.80 16.89 -8.80
C ARG A 93 -15.71 15.63 -7.95
N LEU A 94 -14.72 14.78 -8.19
CA LEU A 94 -14.50 13.56 -7.42
C LEU A 94 -13.84 13.83 -6.06
N ASN A 95 -13.39 15.05 -5.79
CA ASN A 95 -12.58 15.40 -4.62
C ASN A 95 -11.34 14.50 -4.49
N SER A 96 -10.64 14.26 -5.60
CA SER A 96 -9.52 13.31 -5.68
C SER A 96 -8.44 13.56 -4.61
N GLN A 97 -8.23 14.80 -4.19
CA GLN A 97 -7.28 15.17 -3.14
C GLN A 97 -7.56 14.53 -1.78
N ARG A 98 -8.81 14.13 -1.51
CA ARG A 98 -9.21 13.47 -0.25
C ARG A 98 -9.20 11.95 -0.34
N ARG A 99 -8.91 11.39 -1.52
CA ARG A 99 -9.05 9.96 -1.82
C ARG A 99 -7.70 9.25 -2.04
N VAL A 100 -6.58 9.93 -1.77
CA VAL A 100 -5.23 9.40 -1.99
C VAL A 100 -4.70 8.76 -0.71
N GLY A 101 -5.11 7.53 -0.41
CA GLY A 101 -4.56 6.74 0.72
C GLY A 101 -4.66 7.43 2.08
N LEU A 102 -3.97 6.85 3.06
CA LEU A 102 -3.83 7.41 4.39
C LEU A 102 -2.84 8.57 4.33
N ASN A 103 -3.28 9.71 4.85
CA ASN A 103 -2.45 10.91 4.93
C ASN A 103 -1.86 11.31 3.55
N ASN A 104 -2.69 11.20 2.51
CA ASN A 104 -2.48 11.77 1.17
C ASN A 104 -1.29 11.20 0.38
N GLY A 105 -1.08 9.89 0.41
CA GLY A 105 -0.07 9.25 -0.44
C GLY A 105 -0.34 7.78 -0.72
N ILE A 106 -0.14 7.38 -1.97
CA ILE A 106 -0.13 5.97 -2.39
C ILE A 106 1.04 5.68 -3.32
N ILE A 107 1.36 4.41 -3.48
CA ILE A 107 2.36 3.89 -4.42
C ILE A 107 1.66 2.88 -5.33
N VAL A 108 1.77 3.03 -6.65
CA VAL A 108 1.16 2.11 -7.62
C VAL A 108 2.19 1.58 -8.62
N GLY A 109 1.99 0.37 -9.14
CA GLY A 109 2.85 -0.19 -10.18
C GLY A 109 2.69 -1.69 -10.37
N TYR A 110 3.24 -2.22 -11.47
CA TYR A 110 3.32 -3.66 -11.70
C TYR A 110 4.54 -4.27 -10.97
N GLY A 111 4.34 -5.36 -10.23
CA GLY A 111 5.45 -6.15 -9.68
C GLY A 111 6.16 -6.96 -10.77
N ASN A 112 7.46 -7.21 -10.59
CA ASN A 112 8.28 -7.92 -11.58
C ASN A 112 8.57 -9.40 -11.27
N LEU A 113 7.91 -9.97 -10.25
CA LEU A 113 8.13 -11.36 -9.82
C LEU A 113 6.98 -12.32 -10.17
N ASP A 114 5.82 -11.79 -10.58
CA ASP A 114 4.67 -12.59 -11.04
C ASP A 114 4.62 -12.66 -12.59
N ASN A 115 4.16 -13.79 -13.14
CA ASN A 115 3.86 -13.94 -14.57
C ASN A 115 2.45 -14.54 -14.77
N PRO A 116 1.45 -13.77 -15.25
CA PRO A 116 1.55 -12.39 -15.72
C PRO A 116 1.83 -11.38 -14.59
N ALA A 117 2.44 -10.24 -14.93
CA ALA A 117 2.75 -9.19 -13.97
C ALA A 117 1.49 -8.70 -13.27
N ARG A 118 1.54 -8.62 -11.93
CA ARG A 118 0.42 -8.17 -11.09
C ARG A 118 0.52 -6.68 -10.80
N PHE A 119 -0.59 -5.96 -10.93
CA PHE A 119 -0.68 -4.55 -10.55
C PHE A 119 -0.96 -4.43 -9.04
N PHE A 120 -0.20 -3.58 -8.36
CA PHE A 120 -0.35 -3.30 -6.94
C PHE A 120 -0.61 -1.83 -6.69
N ALA A 121 -1.36 -1.56 -5.61
CA ALA A 121 -1.47 -0.26 -4.99
C ALA A 121 -1.23 -0.41 -3.49
N PHE A 122 -0.40 0.45 -2.93
CA PHE A 122 -0.04 0.46 -1.52
C PHE A 122 -0.22 1.83 -0.91
N ASP A 123 -0.41 1.85 0.40
CA ASP A 123 -0.27 3.08 1.16
C ASP A 123 1.18 3.58 1.21
N LEU A 124 1.37 4.89 1.16
CA LEU A 124 2.70 5.50 1.29
C LEU A 124 3.21 5.48 2.74
N GLN A 125 2.31 5.41 3.72
CA GLN A 125 2.67 5.40 5.13
C GLN A 125 3.15 4.02 5.58
N CYS A 126 4.16 4.00 6.46
CA CYS A 126 4.63 2.76 7.06
C CYS A 126 3.54 2.15 7.97
N PRO A 127 3.06 0.92 7.72
CA PRO A 127 1.98 0.29 8.49
C PRO A 127 2.37 -0.05 9.93
N ASN A 128 3.68 -0.06 10.22
CA ASN A 128 4.23 -0.35 11.54
C ASN A 128 4.56 0.92 12.35
N CYS A 129 4.38 2.13 11.79
CA CYS A 129 4.67 3.39 12.47
C CYS A 129 3.50 4.37 12.43
N PHE A 130 2.78 4.40 11.32
CA PHE A 130 1.68 5.32 11.13
C PHE A 130 0.45 4.85 11.91
N ASN A 131 -0.14 5.80 12.66
CA ASN A 131 -1.40 5.60 13.35
C ASN A 131 -2.37 6.73 12.97
N PRO A 132 -3.44 6.46 12.20
CA PRO A 132 -4.38 7.49 11.77
C PRO A 132 -5.17 8.12 12.93
N SER A 133 -5.20 7.50 14.11
CA SER A 133 -5.88 8.01 15.31
C SER A 133 -4.96 8.78 16.26
N SER A 134 -3.68 8.96 15.90
CA SER A 134 -2.74 9.73 16.73
C SER A 134 -3.05 11.23 16.71
N ILE A 135 -2.88 11.89 17.86
CA ILE A 135 -3.03 13.35 17.99
C ILE A 135 -1.73 13.91 18.58
N PRO A 136 -0.94 14.69 17.82
CA PRO A 136 -1.14 15.02 16.40
C PRO A 136 -0.89 13.81 15.48
N ILE A 137 -1.46 13.85 14.28
CA ILE A 137 -1.15 12.86 13.22
C ILE A 137 0.27 13.09 12.73
N ILE A 138 1.11 12.04 12.73
CA ILE A 138 2.51 12.09 12.29
C ILE A 138 2.71 11.23 11.05
N SER A 139 3.27 11.82 9.99
CA SER A 139 3.60 11.12 8.74
C SER A 139 4.83 10.22 8.89
N TYR A 140 4.76 9.01 8.35
CA TYR A 140 5.85 8.04 8.24
C TYR A 140 5.96 7.51 6.80
N GLU A 141 6.10 8.43 5.84
CA GLU A 141 6.20 8.12 4.41
C GLU A 141 7.40 7.21 4.10
N LEU A 142 7.15 6.20 3.27
CA LEU A 142 8.14 5.28 2.77
C LEU A 142 8.90 5.90 1.60
N SER A 143 10.20 5.64 1.53
CA SER A 143 11.03 6.00 0.37
C SER A 143 11.23 4.78 -0.51
N VAL A 144 10.91 4.88 -1.80
CA VAL A 144 11.04 3.78 -2.76
C VAL A 144 12.31 3.95 -3.57
N ASN A 145 13.14 2.90 -3.65
CA ASN A 145 14.34 2.89 -4.48
C ASN A 145 14.11 2.24 -5.86
N GLY A 146 15.09 2.36 -6.76
CA GLY A 146 15.01 1.83 -8.13
C GLY A 146 14.81 0.32 -8.26
N ALA A 147 15.06 -0.46 -7.20
CA ALA A 147 14.78 -1.90 -7.17
C ALA A 147 13.33 -2.23 -6.77
N GLY A 148 12.50 -1.23 -6.47
CA GLY A 148 11.14 -1.43 -5.97
C GLY A 148 11.11 -1.82 -4.49
N ILE A 149 12.11 -1.37 -3.72
CA ILE A 149 12.14 -1.56 -2.26
C ILE A 149 11.71 -0.27 -1.57
N ALA A 150 10.62 -0.34 -0.81
CA ALA A 150 10.13 0.75 0.02
C ALA A 150 10.78 0.68 1.41
N THR A 151 11.28 1.80 1.92
CA THR A 151 12.02 1.86 3.19
C THR A 151 11.40 2.86 4.15
N CYS A 152 11.15 2.44 5.39
CA CYS A 152 10.73 3.35 6.46
C CYS A 152 11.96 3.97 7.14
N LYS A 153 12.05 5.30 7.15
CA LYS A 153 13.14 6.01 7.84
C LYS A 153 13.09 5.85 9.37
N ASN A 154 11.92 5.63 9.94
CA ASN A 154 11.72 5.53 11.39
C ASN A 154 12.10 4.14 11.92
N CYS A 155 11.38 3.09 11.52
CA CYS A 155 11.62 1.73 12.02
C CYS A 155 12.62 0.90 11.20
N LYS A 156 13.18 1.48 10.13
CA LYS A 156 14.19 0.85 9.25
C LYS A 156 13.73 -0.40 8.49
N ARG A 157 12.45 -0.78 8.60
CA ARG A 157 11.88 -1.87 7.81
C ARG A 157 11.93 -1.53 6.33
N THR A 158 12.24 -2.55 5.54
CA THR A 158 12.16 -2.49 4.09
C THR A 158 11.14 -3.49 3.57
N TYR A 159 10.44 -3.10 2.51
CA TYR A 159 9.34 -3.87 1.94
C TYR A 159 9.58 -4.04 0.44
N ASN A 160 9.35 -5.25 -0.09
CA ASN A 160 9.49 -5.51 -1.51
C ASN A 160 8.15 -5.31 -2.23
N LEU A 161 8.06 -4.24 -3.02
CA LEU A 161 6.84 -3.91 -3.78
C LEU A 161 6.57 -4.92 -4.91
N ASN A 162 7.61 -5.62 -5.37
CA ASN A 162 7.49 -6.62 -6.45
C ASN A 162 6.79 -7.92 -6.02
N THR A 163 6.69 -8.17 -4.71
CA THR A 163 6.08 -9.37 -4.09
C THR A 163 4.90 -9.02 -3.18
N GLY A 164 4.18 -7.93 -3.50
CA GLY A 164 2.99 -7.54 -2.73
C GLY A 164 3.29 -6.91 -1.37
N GLY A 165 4.50 -6.37 -1.17
CA GLY A 165 4.82 -5.52 -0.01
C GLY A 165 5.19 -6.26 1.27
N ASN A 166 5.73 -7.48 1.17
CA ASN A 166 6.28 -8.21 2.32
C ASN A 166 7.56 -7.54 2.85
N ILE A 167 7.79 -7.69 4.16
CA ILE A 167 9.04 -7.24 4.80
C ILE A 167 10.21 -8.09 4.27
N VAL A 168 11.29 -7.44 3.86
CA VAL A 168 12.54 -8.11 3.43
C VAL A 168 13.74 -7.78 4.32
N SER A 169 13.64 -6.76 5.17
CA SER A 169 14.63 -6.48 6.23
C SER A 169 14.00 -5.67 7.37
N GLY A 170 14.59 -5.79 8.56
CA GLY A 170 14.11 -5.20 9.81
C GLY A 170 13.29 -6.17 10.66
N ASN A 171 12.71 -5.67 11.75
CA ASN A 171 11.91 -6.47 12.67
C ASN A 171 10.65 -7.01 11.99
N SER A 172 10.14 -8.15 12.46
CA SER A 172 8.81 -8.65 12.08
C SER A 172 7.72 -7.61 12.39
N GLY A 173 6.60 -7.71 11.67
CA GLY A 173 5.48 -6.78 11.79
C GLY A 173 4.55 -6.89 10.59
N LYS A 174 3.69 -5.89 10.44
CA LYS A 174 2.70 -5.83 9.36
C LYS A 174 3.38 -5.66 8.01
N SER A 175 2.95 -6.42 7.01
CA SER A 175 3.30 -6.13 5.61
C SER A 175 2.64 -4.81 5.15
N MET A 176 3.01 -4.30 3.97
CA MET A 176 2.42 -3.06 3.46
C MET A 176 0.90 -3.14 3.34
N SER A 177 0.21 -2.08 3.78
CA SER A 177 -1.21 -1.90 3.56
C SER A 177 -1.48 -1.77 2.06
N ARG A 178 -2.20 -2.74 1.49
CA ARG A 178 -2.57 -2.74 0.06
C ARG A 178 -3.96 -2.18 -0.13
N TYR A 179 -4.16 -1.52 -1.26
CA TYR A 179 -5.48 -1.18 -1.78
C TYR A 179 -5.82 -2.10 -2.94
N ARG A 180 -7.11 -2.28 -3.20
CA ARG A 180 -7.52 -2.93 -4.45
C ARG A 180 -7.31 -1.90 -5.55
N ALA A 181 -6.74 -2.32 -6.68
CA ALA A 181 -6.52 -1.39 -7.77
C ALA A 181 -6.58 -2.07 -9.13
N GLN A 182 -6.88 -1.26 -10.13
CA GLN A 182 -6.96 -1.65 -11.54
C GLN A 182 -6.33 -0.56 -12.40
N SER A 183 -5.63 -1.01 -13.45
CA SER A 183 -5.03 -0.15 -14.47
C SER A 183 -5.64 -0.47 -15.82
N GLY A 184 -6.14 0.55 -16.52
CA GLY A 184 -6.53 0.46 -17.93
C GLY A 184 -5.35 0.51 -18.91
N GLY A 185 -4.11 0.41 -18.43
CA GLY A 185 -2.89 0.56 -19.22
C GLY A 185 -2.30 1.98 -19.18
N PRO A 186 -1.18 2.24 -19.87
CA PRO A 186 -0.41 3.49 -19.74
C PRO A 186 -1.22 4.78 -19.89
N ASN A 187 -2.15 4.82 -20.85
CA ASN A 187 -3.05 5.97 -21.09
C ASN A 187 -4.50 5.63 -20.72
N GLY A 188 -4.72 4.71 -19.79
CA GLY A 188 -6.05 4.30 -19.34
C GLY A 188 -6.45 4.97 -18.03
N ILE A 189 -7.50 4.43 -17.42
CA ILE A 189 -7.98 4.85 -16.10
C ILE A 189 -7.25 4.06 -15.02
N LEU A 190 -6.69 4.77 -14.03
CA LEU A 190 -6.28 4.20 -12.75
C LEU A 190 -7.47 4.24 -11.80
N GLN A 191 -7.84 3.11 -11.21
CA GLN A 191 -8.81 3.03 -10.12
C GLN A 191 -8.17 2.35 -8.92
N VAL A 192 -8.33 2.97 -7.76
CA VAL A 192 -7.95 2.43 -6.45
C VAL A 192 -9.20 2.45 -5.57
N TYR A 193 -9.36 1.43 -4.73
CA TYR A 193 -10.51 1.24 -3.84
C TYR A 193 -10.06 1.03 -2.40
#